data_AF-A0A091I8K0-F1
#
_entry.id   AF-A0A091I8K0-F1
#
_cell.length_a   1.000
_cell.length_b   1.000
_cell.length_c   1.000
_cell.angle_alpha   90.00
_cell.angle_beta   90.00
_cell.angle_gamma   90.00
#
_symmetry.space_group_name_H-M   'P 1'
#
loop_
_entity.id
_entity.type
_entity.pdbx_description
1 polymer ?
#
loop_
_entity_poly.entity_id
_entity_poly.type
_entity_poly.pdbx_seq_one_letter_code
_entity_poly.pdbx_strand_id
1 'polypeptide(L)'
;EFLKQQDFEKNIRVQKTVKGGSTGKGTALKNNSDADVVLFINYFSSYEKQKQDKERLYILKLIEERLHICRDRVDFTVSISKPWYKCPSNAPRSLSFSLCSKNSESTEVDLLPAYDALGPVIKDVPPDTNVFVKLLNACSSPGEFSPCFTELQKKFVKRCPPKLKNLVRLVKYWYKELVKAEHPNADLPPKYALELLTIYAWEVGTNSNKNFVTAEGFRTVLELLRQHQEICIYWEEFYSLQNRQIGDHVKRLLGSCRPVILDPADPTGILGQGKRWDLLEKAAASHLAQLPCIKNIRAWVVEPARPVEIVVKQLTGTRLSKTISPSTTIWQLKEEVEKVWGIPWYQQRLAMQEPLRGNGVLQNHGTLASHGIFYNTTLTLLQTDPQEMEVFVQDNKTTTYRVQPTLTVRQLKEMIHRQHGPAPDQQRLIYNCTDMQDKYTLAYYKVHPRSTIQLVGRLRGGAGP
;
A
#
# COMPACT_ATOMS: atom_id res chain seq x y z
N GLU A 1 22.86 -4.38 28.10
CA GLU A 1 24.06 -4.77 28.87
C GLU A 1 23.76 -5.69 30.03
N PHE A 2 22.96 -5.32 31.03
CA PHE A 2 22.65 -6.21 32.17
C PHE A 2 22.25 -7.65 31.76
N LEU A 3 21.28 -7.78 30.85
CA LEU A 3 20.83 -9.09 30.34
C LEU A 3 21.89 -9.89 29.55
N LYS A 4 23.02 -9.27 29.18
CA LYS A 4 24.15 -9.93 28.49
C LYS A 4 25.27 -10.36 29.43
N GLN A 5 25.34 -9.81 30.65
CA GLN A 5 26.54 -9.92 31.50
C GLN A 5 26.82 -11.33 32.02
N GLN A 6 25.78 -12.17 32.12
CA GLN A 6 25.94 -13.59 32.42
C GLN A 6 24.88 -14.37 31.63
N ASP A 7 25.15 -15.63 31.39
CA ASP A 7 24.19 -16.56 30.79
C ASP A 7 22.96 -16.72 31.71
N PHE A 8 21.80 -17.02 31.12
CA PHE A 8 20.58 -17.30 31.88
C PHE A 8 20.72 -18.65 32.61
N GLU A 9 20.97 -19.70 31.85
CA GLU A 9 21.27 -21.06 32.33
C GLU A 9 22.42 -21.64 31.47
N LYS A 10 23.01 -22.79 31.87
CA LYS A 10 24.17 -23.43 31.23
C LYS A 10 24.09 -23.45 29.69
N ASN A 11 24.67 -22.42 29.04
CA ASN A 11 24.76 -22.15 27.60
C ASN A 11 23.61 -21.39 26.91
N ILE A 12 22.63 -20.81 27.63
CA ILE A 12 21.62 -19.90 27.07
C ILE A 12 22.07 -18.46 27.28
N ARG A 13 22.35 -17.74 26.20
CA ARG A 13 22.87 -16.37 26.24
C ARG A 13 22.26 -15.46 25.19
N VAL A 14 22.26 -14.17 25.50
CA VAL A 14 21.93 -13.11 24.54
C VAL A 14 23.10 -12.89 23.60
N GLN A 15 22.94 -13.25 22.33
CA GLN A 15 23.95 -13.03 21.28
C GLN A 15 24.05 -11.56 20.90
N LYS A 16 22.89 -10.91 20.75
CA LYS A 16 22.77 -9.54 20.24
C LYS A 16 21.54 -8.88 20.86
N THR A 17 21.62 -7.57 21.08
CA THR A 17 20.47 -6.77 21.54
C THR A 17 20.24 -5.61 20.61
N VAL A 18 19.00 -5.42 20.17
CA VAL A 18 18.66 -4.34 19.25
C VAL A 18 17.54 -3.51 19.86
N LYS A 19 17.83 -2.23 20.04
CA LYS A 19 16.81 -1.23 20.35
C LYS A 19 16.00 -0.93 19.09
N GLY A 20 14.76 -1.40 19.08
CA GLY A 20 13.73 -1.19 18.08
C GLY A 20 12.75 -0.09 18.49
N GLY A 21 11.52 -0.17 17.99
CA GLY A 21 10.46 0.79 18.26
C GLY A 21 10.80 2.22 17.87
N SER A 22 10.03 3.16 18.43
CA SER A 22 10.18 4.60 18.18
C SER A 22 11.58 5.10 18.54
N THR A 23 12.11 4.60 19.66
CA THR A 23 13.39 5.06 20.19
C THR A 23 14.58 4.53 19.40
N GLY A 24 14.51 3.30 18.90
CA GLY A 24 15.52 2.71 18.03
C GLY A 24 15.57 3.32 16.63
N LYS A 25 14.38 3.62 16.08
CA LYS A 25 14.18 4.25 14.76
C LYS A 25 14.51 5.76 14.77
N GLY A 26 14.54 6.39 15.94
CA GLY A 26 14.80 7.82 16.09
C GLY A 26 13.56 8.69 15.82
N THR A 27 12.38 8.17 16.14
CA THR A 27 11.05 8.79 15.96
C THR A 27 10.24 8.82 17.27
N ALA A 28 10.94 8.78 18.41
CA ALA A 28 10.38 8.90 19.75
C ALA A 28 9.69 10.26 20.00
N LEU A 29 8.61 10.25 20.79
CA LEU A 29 7.86 11.42 21.27
C LEU A 29 8.20 11.70 22.73
N LYS A 30 8.20 12.97 23.13
CA LYS A 30 8.44 13.35 24.52
C LYS A 30 7.35 12.77 25.45
N ASN A 31 7.73 12.25 26.62
CA ASN A 31 6.86 11.75 27.70
C ASN A 31 5.97 10.54 27.39
N ASN A 32 6.11 9.91 26.22
CA ASN A 32 5.08 9.00 25.72
C ASN A 32 5.62 7.97 24.73
N SER A 33 6.90 7.60 24.90
CA SER A 33 7.64 6.72 23.99
C SER A 33 7.61 5.26 24.43
N ASP A 34 7.45 4.39 23.45
CA ASP A 34 7.61 2.95 23.61
C ASP A 34 9.02 2.58 23.12
N ALA A 35 9.69 1.71 23.87
CA ALA A 35 10.99 1.17 23.52
C ALA A 35 10.94 -0.35 23.38
N ASP A 36 11.03 -0.83 22.15
CA ASP A 36 11.18 -2.26 21.91
C ASP A 36 12.66 -2.64 22.06
N VAL A 37 12.95 -3.65 22.84
CA VAL A 37 14.29 -4.23 22.98
C VAL A 37 14.22 -5.67 22.55
N VAL A 38 14.78 -5.95 21.38
CA VAL A 38 14.87 -7.30 20.85
C VAL A 38 16.12 -7.98 21.39
N LEU A 39 15.92 -9.14 22.01
CA LEU A 39 16.97 -10.00 22.55
C LEU A 39 17.15 -11.18 21.60
N PHE A 40 18.24 -11.20 20.85
CA PHE A 40 18.59 -12.34 20.02
C PHE A 40 19.27 -13.40 20.89
N ILE A 41 18.64 -14.57 21.02
CA ILE A 41 19.04 -15.59 21.99
C ILE A 41 19.48 -16.84 21.23
N ASN A 42 20.67 -17.35 21.54
CA ASN A 42 21.26 -18.52 20.86
C ASN A 42 20.43 -19.81 20.99
N TYR A 43 19.52 -19.84 21.98
CA TYR A 43 18.59 -20.95 22.19
C TYR A 43 17.66 -21.18 21.00
N PHE A 44 17.23 -20.12 20.32
CA PHE A 44 16.43 -20.24 19.11
C PHE A 44 17.35 -20.44 17.91
N SER A 45 17.29 -21.64 17.32
CA SER A 45 18.08 -22.03 16.15
C SER A 45 17.32 -21.85 14.83
N SER A 46 16.00 -21.67 14.88
CA SER A 46 15.14 -21.49 13.73
C SER A 46 13.85 -20.76 14.09
N TYR A 47 13.12 -20.32 13.06
CA TYR A 47 11.78 -19.74 13.21
C TYR A 47 10.81 -20.73 13.90
N GLU A 48 10.86 -22.01 13.53
CA GLU A 48 10.01 -23.06 14.09
C GLU A 48 10.23 -23.24 15.58
N LYS A 49 11.50 -23.21 16.04
CA LYS A 49 11.79 -23.31 17.47
C LYS A 49 11.29 -22.10 18.25
N GLN A 50 11.49 -20.87 17.74
CA GLN A 50 10.96 -19.65 18.37
C GLN A 50 9.42 -19.65 18.43
N LYS A 51 8.76 -20.26 17.45
CA LYS A 51 7.30 -20.30 17.33
C LYS A 51 6.63 -21.20 18.36
N GLN A 52 7.32 -22.22 18.84
CA GLN A 52 6.76 -23.15 19.83
C GLN A 52 6.48 -22.43 21.15
N ASP A 53 5.21 -22.40 21.56
CA ASP A 53 4.78 -21.65 22.74
C ASP A 53 5.52 -22.08 24.02
N LYS A 54 5.80 -23.38 24.17
CA LYS A 54 6.58 -23.91 25.29
C LYS A 54 8.00 -23.34 25.33
N GLU A 55 8.67 -23.32 24.19
CA GLU A 55 10.04 -22.83 24.04
C GLU A 55 10.11 -21.32 24.30
N ARG A 56 9.15 -20.56 23.75
CA ARG A 56 9.06 -19.12 23.94
C ARG A 56 8.75 -18.75 25.39
N LEU A 57 7.78 -19.41 26.02
CA LEU A 57 7.40 -19.15 27.39
C LEU A 57 8.54 -19.49 28.36
N TYR A 58 9.27 -20.59 28.11
CA TYR A 58 10.46 -20.93 28.88
C TYR A 58 11.49 -19.81 28.86
N ILE A 59 11.80 -19.27 27.67
CA ILE A 59 12.73 -18.14 27.54
C ILE A 59 12.21 -16.86 28.20
N LEU A 60 10.92 -16.56 28.09
CA LEU A 60 10.34 -15.38 28.74
C LEU A 60 10.41 -15.48 30.27
N LYS A 61 10.19 -16.67 30.85
CA LYS A 61 10.34 -16.91 32.30
C LYS A 61 11.78 -16.66 32.76
N LEU A 62 12.77 -17.16 32.03
CA LEU A 62 14.19 -16.88 32.33
C LEU A 62 14.50 -15.37 32.27
N ILE A 63 13.90 -14.65 31.32
CA ILE A 63 14.04 -13.19 31.22
C ILE A 63 13.37 -12.50 32.43
N GLU A 64 12.17 -12.93 32.82
CA GLU A 64 11.42 -12.40 33.96
C GLU A 64 12.19 -12.58 35.28
N GLU A 65 12.69 -13.79 35.56
CA GLU A 65 13.52 -14.08 36.72
C GLU A 65 14.76 -13.17 36.78
N ARG A 66 15.40 -12.99 35.63
CA ARG A 66 16.59 -12.13 35.53
C ARG A 66 16.26 -10.65 35.72
N LEU A 67 15.10 -10.19 35.26
CA LEU A 67 14.63 -8.83 35.54
C LEU A 67 14.30 -8.61 37.01
N HIS A 68 13.77 -9.62 37.70
CA HIS A 68 13.57 -9.56 39.15
C HIS A 68 14.90 -9.37 39.89
N ILE A 69 15.92 -10.17 39.55
CA ILE A 69 17.27 -10.02 40.09
C ILE A 69 17.85 -8.63 39.77
N CYS A 70 17.64 -8.12 38.56
CA CYS A 70 18.08 -6.78 38.13
C CYS A 70 17.54 -5.68 39.04
N ARG A 71 16.22 -5.74 39.29
CA ARG A 71 15.50 -4.78 40.11
C ARG A 71 15.98 -4.80 41.57
N ASP A 72 16.33 -5.97 42.08
CA ASP A 72 16.68 -6.15 43.49
C ASP A 72 18.19 -5.90 43.77
N ARG A 73 19.06 -5.97 42.74
CA ARG A 73 20.54 -5.85 42.90
C ARG A 73 21.16 -4.53 42.47
N VAL A 74 20.49 -3.74 41.63
CA VAL A 74 21.13 -2.58 40.97
C VAL A 74 20.44 -1.29 41.40
N ASP A 75 21.21 -0.38 42.00
CA ASP A 75 20.78 0.98 42.33
C ASP A 75 20.74 1.83 41.05
N PHE A 76 19.73 1.59 40.23
CA PHE A 76 19.49 2.41 39.04
C PHE A 76 19.00 3.79 39.47
N THR A 77 19.41 4.83 38.74
CA THR A 77 18.80 6.16 38.82
C THR A 77 17.34 6.20 38.34
N VAL A 78 16.80 5.07 37.87
CA VAL A 78 15.43 4.89 37.36
C VAL A 78 14.77 3.75 38.11
N SER A 79 13.49 3.90 38.47
CA SER A 79 12.72 2.81 39.06
C SER A 79 12.14 1.89 37.97
N ILE A 80 12.22 0.59 38.21
CA ILE A 80 11.74 -0.46 37.30
C ILE A 80 10.49 -1.07 37.91
N SER A 81 9.36 -1.04 37.20
CA SER A 81 8.12 -1.69 37.66
C SER A 81 8.22 -3.21 37.60
N LYS A 82 7.28 -3.90 38.27
CA LYS A 82 7.15 -5.36 38.14
C LYS A 82 6.86 -5.70 36.67
N PRO A 83 7.58 -6.65 36.04
CA PRO A 83 7.31 -7.01 34.66
C PRO A 83 5.94 -7.71 34.52
N TRP A 84 5.34 -7.60 33.34
CA TRP A 84 4.10 -8.28 32.98
C TRP A 84 4.15 -8.80 31.54
N TYR A 85 3.39 -9.84 31.26
CA TYR A 85 3.28 -10.39 29.92
C TYR A 85 2.32 -9.56 29.07
N LYS A 86 2.75 -9.20 27.85
CA LYS A 86 1.87 -8.53 26.88
C LYS A 86 1.09 -9.61 26.11
N CYS A 87 -0.23 -9.44 26.07
CA CYS A 87 -1.24 -10.43 25.64
C CYS A 87 -1.43 -11.57 26.67
N PRO A 88 -2.52 -11.57 27.46
CA PRO A 88 -2.80 -12.60 28.47
C PRO A 88 -3.22 -13.97 27.88
N SER A 89 -2.96 -14.22 26.60
CA SER A 89 -3.19 -15.53 25.99
C SER A 89 -2.18 -16.56 26.52
N ASN A 90 -2.43 -17.84 26.27
CA ASN A 90 -1.50 -18.93 26.61
C ASN A 90 -0.13 -18.86 25.88
N ALA A 91 0.09 -17.85 25.01
CA ALA A 91 1.28 -17.69 24.18
C ALA A 91 1.78 -16.23 24.16
N PRO A 92 2.31 -15.69 25.28
CA PRO A 92 2.83 -14.33 25.30
C PRO A 92 4.05 -14.18 24.38
N ARG A 93 4.16 -13.03 23.71
CA ARG A 93 5.26 -12.73 22.76
C ARG A 93 6.34 -11.81 23.32
N SER A 94 6.01 -11.06 24.37
CA SER A 94 6.93 -10.10 24.98
C SER A 94 6.68 -9.98 26.47
N LEU A 95 7.73 -9.56 27.17
CA LEU A 95 7.68 -9.17 28.58
C LEU A 95 7.87 -7.66 28.66
N SER A 96 6.91 -6.98 29.28
CA SER A 96 6.85 -5.53 29.35
C SER A 96 7.13 -5.03 30.76
N PHE A 97 7.75 -3.86 30.88
CA PHE A 97 7.92 -3.14 32.14
C PHE A 97 8.03 -1.64 31.89
N SER A 98 7.89 -0.84 32.94
CA SER A 98 8.04 0.62 32.88
C SER A 98 9.33 1.04 33.56
N LEU A 99 10.07 1.94 32.90
CA LEU A 99 11.17 2.69 33.48
C LEU A 99 10.67 4.08 33.87
N CYS A 100 10.77 4.45 35.14
CA CYS A 100 10.41 5.77 35.63
C CYS A 100 11.65 6.53 36.10
N SER A 101 11.88 7.70 35.53
CA SER A 101 12.93 8.63 35.95
C SER A 101 12.53 9.38 37.21
N LYS A 102 13.52 9.90 37.96
CA LYS A 102 13.30 10.82 39.10
C LYS A 102 12.50 12.08 38.73
N ASN A 103 12.49 12.44 37.44
CA ASN A 103 11.78 13.61 36.91
C ASN A 103 10.34 13.30 36.42
N SER A 104 9.76 12.17 36.85
CA SER A 104 8.40 11.72 36.47
C SER A 104 8.17 11.37 35.00
N GLU A 105 9.23 11.27 34.19
CA GLU A 105 9.14 10.69 32.84
C GLU A 105 9.08 9.16 32.93
N SER A 106 8.07 8.55 32.31
CA SER A 106 7.93 7.09 32.22
C SER A 106 8.12 6.62 30.76
N THR A 107 8.76 5.47 30.60
CA THR A 107 8.93 4.79 29.30
C THR A 107 8.53 3.33 29.45
N GLU A 108 7.56 2.88 28.65
CA GLU A 108 7.22 1.47 28.54
C GLU A 108 8.25 0.78 27.65
N VAL A 109 8.83 -0.30 28.17
CA VAL A 109 9.83 -1.12 27.50
C VAL A 109 9.26 -2.50 27.25
N ASP A 110 9.27 -2.93 25.98
CA ASP A 110 8.89 -4.28 25.58
C ASP A 110 10.15 -5.10 25.29
N LEU A 111 10.36 -6.20 26.01
CA LEU A 111 11.41 -7.18 25.72
C LEU A 111 10.87 -8.28 24.82
N LEU A 112 11.50 -8.45 23.66
CA LEU A 112 11.09 -9.44 22.66
C LEU A 112 12.24 -10.42 22.41
N PRO A 113 12.16 -11.67 22.88
CA PRO A 113 13.15 -12.68 22.53
C PRO A 113 12.94 -13.15 21.08
N ALA A 114 14.03 -13.26 20.32
CA ALA A 114 14.00 -13.54 18.89
C ALA A 114 15.15 -14.44 18.41
N TYR A 115 14.89 -15.17 17.33
CA TYR A 115 15.87 -15.89 16.53
C TYR A 115 16.69 -14.91 15.67
N ASP A 116 18.03 -15.05 15.69
CA ASP A 116 18.91 -14.22 14.86
C ASP A 116 18.97 -14.73 13.42
N ALA A 117 17.90 -14.50 12.69
CA ALA A 117 17.77 -14.97 11.32
C ALA A 117 18.70 -14.25 10.33
N LEU A 118 19.12 -13.02 10.66
CA LEU A 118 19.97 -12.19 9.81
C LEU A 118 21.47 -12.40 10.10
N GLY A 119 21.83 -12.83 11.32
CA GLY A 119 23.21 -12.85 11.76
C GLY A 119 23.82 -11.44 11.79
N PRO A 120 25.10 -11.27 11.41
CA PRO A 120 25.73 -9.96 11.30
C PRO A 120 25.12 -9.12 10.16
N VAL A 121 24.43 -8.04 10.50
CA VAL A 121 23.89 -7.09 9.50
C VAL A 121 24.99 -6.13 9.05
N ILE A 122 25.48 -6.33 7.83
CA ILE A 122 26.51 -5.47 7.22
C ILE A 122 25.85 -4.25 6.56
N LYS A 123 26.52 -3.10 6.65
CA LYS A 123 26.08 -1.87 6.01
C LYS A 123 26.09 -2.04 4.48
N ASP A 124 25.05 -1.56 3.82
CA ASP A 124 24.92 -1.54 2.35
C ASP A 124 24.90 -2.92 1.64
N VAL A 125 24.89 -4.02 2.40
CA VAL A 125 24.68 -5.38 1.88
C VAL A 125 23.21 -5.78 2.10
N PRO A 126 22.50 -6.30 1.07
CA PRO A 126 21.16 -6.84 1.23
C PRO A 126 21.19 -8.16 2.04
N PRO A 127 20.16 -8.46 2.82
CA PRO A 127 20.05 -9.73 3.53
C PRO A 127 19.98 -10.92 2.55
N ASP A 128 20.48 -12.08 3.00
CA ASP A 128 20.33 -13.33 2.24
C ASP A 128 18.85 -13.63 2.00
N THR A 129 18.49 -13.81 0.72
CA THR A 129 17.12 -14.10 0.30
C THR A 129 16.58 -15.39 0.92
N ASN A 130 17.45 -16.35 1.23
CA ASN A 130 17.08 -17.61 1.88
C ASN A 130 16.46 -17.39 3.26
N VAL A 131 16.79 -16.30 3.94
CA VAL A 131 16.18 -15.94 5.24
C VAL A 131 14.67 -15.74 5.08
N PHE A 132 14.24 -15.01 4.05
CA PHE A 132 12.82 -14.81 3.79
C PHE A 132 12.14 -16.07 3.23
N VAL A 133 12.83 -16.89 2.45
CA VAL A 133 12.29 -18.18 1.99
C VAL A 133 11.98 -19.09 3.19
N LYS A 134 12.92 -19.23 4.12
CA LYS A 134 12.71 -19.99 5.37
C LYS A 134 11.59 -19.38 6.21
N LEU A 135 11.54 -18.05 6.31
CA LEU A 135 10.45 -17.35 6.99
C LEU A 135 9.09 -17.74 6.41
N LEU A 136 8.93 -17.70 5.08
CA LEU A 136 7.67 -18.04 4.40
C LEU A 136 7.27 -19.50 4.63
N ASN A 137 8.24 -20.42 4.75
CA ASN A 137 7.99 -21.84 5.05
C ASN A 137 7.58 -22.05 6.52
N ALA A 138 8.10 -21.24 7.45
CA ALA A 138 7.84 -21.35 8.89
C ALA A 138 6.55 -20.63 9.35
N CYS A 139 6.17 -19.58 8.62
CA CYS A 139 5.13 -18.64 9.01
C CYS A 139 3.73 -19.26 8.95
N SER A 140 2.97 -19.19 10.05
CA SER A 140 1.51 -19.46 10.07
C SER A 140 0.66 -18.21 10.18
N SER A 141 1.25 -17.11 10.66
CA SER A 141 0.56 -15.87 10.99
C SER A 141 1.39 -14.67 10.53
N PRO A 142 0.80 -13.72 9.77
CA PRO A 142 1.48 -12.51 9.34
C PRO A 142 2.24 -11.78 10.47
N GLY A 143 3.52 -11.45 10.24
CA GLY A 143 4.32 -10.65 11.18
C GLY A 143 4.74 -11.35 12.48
N GLU A 144 4.52 -12.65 12.63
CA GLU A 144 4.92 -13.46 13.80
C GLU A 144 6.39 -13.27 14.19
N PHE A 145 7.26 -13.15 13.18
CA PHE A 145 8.71 -13.06 13.34
C PHE A 145 9.26 -11.67 13.06
N SER A 146 8.41 -10.64 13.04
CA SER A 146 8.86 -9.25 12.86
C SER A 146 9.99 -8.82 13.81
N PRO A 147 10.10 -9.29 15.08
CA PRO A 147 11.24 -8.98 15.92
C PRO A 147 12.60 -9.40 15.32
N CYS A 148 12.64 -10.52 14.58
CA CYS A 148 13.85 -11.02 13.93
C CYS A 148 14.41 -10.04 12.88
N PHE A 149 13.57 -9.16 12.35
CA PHE A 149 13.90 -8.19 11.31
C PHE A 149 13.98 -6.74 11.82
N THR A 150 14.02 -6.54 13.14
CA THR A 150 14.03 -5.21 13.75
C THR A 150 15.22 -4.34 13.30
N GLU A 151 16.36 -4.95 12.99
CA GLU A 151 17.52 -4.22 12.44
C GLU A 151 17.23 -3.63 11.07
N LEU A 152 16.53 -4.37 10.21
CA LEU A 152 16.13 -3.91 8.88
C LEU A 152 15.05 -2.82 8.98
N GLN A 153 14.03 -3.00 9.83
CA GLN A 153 13.03 -1.95 10.10
C GLN A 153 13.69 -0.66 10.60
N LYS A 154 14.68 -0.79 11.49
CA LYS A 154 15.47 0.32 12.00
C LYS A 154 16.33 0.95 10.92
N LYS A 155 17.01 0.16 10.09
CA LYS A 155 17.82 0.61 8.95
C LYS A 155 16.97 1.45 7.98
N PHE A 156 15.77 0.95 7.66
CA PHE A 156 14.80 1.63 6.80
C PHE A 156 14.43 3.02 7.31
N VAL A 157 14.01 3.15 8.57
CA VAL A 157 13.61 4.46 9.12
C VAL A 157 14.82 5.36 9.43
N LYS A 158 15.97 4.79 9.77
CA LYS A 158 17.17 5.57 10.09
C LYS A 158 17.73 6.31 8.88
N ARG A 159 17.54 5.80 7.66
CA ARG A 159 17.98 6.46 6.41
C ARG A 159 17.28 7.80 6.18
N CYS A 160 16.10 7.99 6.76
CA CYS A 160 15.29 9.18 6.59
C CYS A 160 15.98 10.45 7.14
N PRO A 161 15.86 11.60 6.44
CA PRO A 161 16.44 12.86 6.90
C PRO A 161 15.78 13.36 8.20
N PRO A 162 16.48 14.20 9.00
CA PRO A 162 15.94 14.71 10.27
C PRO A 162 14.58 15.39 10.13
N LYS A 163 14.36 16.17 9.06
CA LYS A 163 13.09 16.85 8.80
C LYS A 163 11.93 15.86 8.57
N LEU A 164 12.17 14.76 7.86
CA LEU A 164 11.18 13.68 7.69
C LEU A 164 10.88 12.98 9.00
N LYS A 165 11.90 12.72 9.83
CA LYS A 165 11.67 12.17 11.18
C LYS A 165 10.82 13.11 12.04
N ASN A 166 10.93 14.43 11.87
CA ASN A 166 10.05 15.40 12.53
C ASN A 166 8.61 15.32 12.02
N LEU A 167 8.41 15.16 10.70
CA LEU A 167 7.07 14.92 10.15
C LEU A 167 6.46 13.60 10.67
N VAL A 168 7.25 12.52 10.72
CA VAL A 168 6.81 11.24 11.32
C VAL A 168 6.40 11.43 12.79
N ARG A 169 7.17 12.20 13.57
CA ARG A 169 6.78 12.54 14.96
C ARG A 169 5.47 13.31 15.01
N LEU A 170 5.25 14.28 14.12
CA LEU A 170 4.00 15.03 14.04
C LEU A 170 2.79 14.12 13.75
N VAL A 171 2.90 13.22 12.77
CA VAL A 171 1.85 12.24 12.45
C VAL A 171 1.58 11.30 13.62
N LYS A 172 2.64 10.84 14.31
CA LYS A 172 2.49 9.99 15.50
C LYS A 172 1.83 10.71 16.66
N TYR A 173 2.17 11.98 16.86
CA TYR A 173 1.56 12.83 17.86
C TYR A 173 0.06 12.99 17.58
N TRP A 174 -0.31 13.34 16.33
CA TRP A 174 -1.71 13.38 15.90
C TRP A 174 -2.44 12.05 16.16
N TYR A 175 -1.84 10.93 15.75
CA TYR A 175 -2.44 9.61 15.96
C TYR A 175 -2.67 9.29 17.44
N LYS A 176 -1.69 9.58 18.30
CA LYS A 176 -1.76 9.23 19.73
C LYS A 176 -2.69 10.16 20.50
N GLU A 177 -2.49 11.46 20.35
CA GLU A 177 -3.13 12.47 21.21
C GLU A 177 -4.50 12.92 20.68
N LEU A 178 -4.75 12.83 19.37
CA LEU A 178 -6.00 13.32 18.77
C LEU A 178 -6.92 12.20 18.27
N VAL A 179 -6.41 10.98 18.04
CA VAL A 179 -7.25 9.86 17.57
C VAL A 179 -7.35 8.76 18.63
N LYS A 180 -6.22 8.25 19.10
CA LYS A 180 -6.21 7.16 20.10
C LYS A 180 -6.78 7.62 21.46
N ALA A 181 -6.59 8.88 21.83
CA ALA A 181 -7.19 9.46 23.04
C ALA A 181 -8.72 9.48 23.00
N GLU A 182 -9.33 9.75 21.84
CA GLU A 182 -10.79 9.71 21.65
C GLU A 182 -11.34 8.27 21.55
N HIS A 183 -10.48 7.33 21.14
CA HIS A 183 -10.83 5.94 20.90
C HIS A 183 -9.87 4.96 21.60
N PRO A 184 -9.77 4.97 22.95
CA PRO A 184 -8.76 4.24 23.70
C PRO A 184 -8.84 2.72 23.47
N ASN A 185 -10.05 2.18 23.33
CA ASN A 185 -10.29 0.74 23.16
C ASN A 185 -10.40 0.30 21.69
N ALA A 186 -10.33 1.23 20.73
CA ALA A 186 -10.43 0.86 19.32
C ALA A 186 -9.17 0.13 18.84
N ASP A 187 -9.39 -0.90 18.03
CA ASP A 187 -8.36 -1.68 17.35
C ASP A 187 -7.84 -0.91 16.12
N LEU A 188 -7.14 0.18 16.41
CA LEU A 188 -6.56 1.07 15.41
C LEU A 188 -5.32 0.44 14.75
N PRO A 189 -4.96 0.84 13.52
CA PRO A 189 -3.74 0.39 12.85
C PRO A 189 -2.47 0.68 13.68
N PRO A 190 -1.43 -0.15 13.57
CA PRO A 190 -0.20 0.08 14.33
C PRO A 190 0.47 1.40 13.93
N LYS A 191 1.07 2.10 14.89
CA LYS A 191 1.83 3.35 14.66
C LYS A 191 2.82 3.22 13.51
N TYR A 192 3.44 2.04 13.37
CA TYR A 192 4.40 1.77 12.31
C TYR A 192 3.81 1.85 10.90
N ALA A 193 2.54 1.51 10.70
CA ALA A 193 1.86 1.67 9.41
C ALA A 193 1.82 3.16 8.99
N LEU A 194 1.61 4.06 9.96
CA LEU A 194 1.57 5.51 9.72
C LEU A 194 2.96 6.10 9.53
N GLU A 195 3.99 5.55 10.20
CA GLU A 195 5.39 5.88 9.89
C GLU A 195 5.72 5.56 8.43
N LEU A 196 5.34 4.37 7.96
CA LEU A 196 5.58 3.94 6.58
C LEU A 196 4.75 4.75 5.57
N LEU A 197 3.48 5.04 5.86
CA LEU A 197 2.65 5.89 5.02
C LEU A 197 3.24 7.31 4.88
N THR A 198 3.81 7.85 5.96
CA THR A 198 4.48 9.15 5.96
C THR A 198 5.77 9.13 5.13
N ILE A 199 6.56 8.06 5.24
CA ILE A 199 7.77 7.88 4.43
C ILE A 199 7.39 7.78 2.95
N TYR A 200 6.39 6.97 2.60
CA TYR A 200 5.86 6.86 1.24
C TYR A 200 5.42 8.21 0.67
N ALA A 201 4.61 8.96 1.43
CA ALA A 201 4.12 10.27 1.02
C ALA A 201 5.27 11.24 0.69
N TRP A 202 6.34 11.22 1.49
CA TRP A 202 7.53 12.02 1.24
C TRP A 202 8.36 11.51 0.07
N GLU A 203 8.60 10.20 -0.03
CA GLU A 203 9.38 9.59 -1.12
C GLU A 203 8.76 9.95 -2.48
N VAL A 204 7.45 9.80 -2.62
CA VAL A 204 6.71 10.09 -3.86
C VAL A 204 6.46 11.58 -4.05
N GLY A 205 5.89 12.26 -3.05
CA GLY A 205 5.41 13.63 -3.19
C GLY A 205 6.50 14.68 -3.31
N THR A 206 7.71 14.37 -2.83
CA THR A 206 8.86 15.29 -2.87
C THR A 206 10.03 14.75 -3.69
N ASN A 207 9.89 13.57 -4.30
CA ASN A 207 11.00 12.83 -4.89
C ASN A 207 12.18 12.68 -3.92
N SER A 208 11.87 12.32 -2.66
CA SER A 208 12.84 12.19 -1.56
C SER A 208 13.68 13.45 -1.27
N ASN A 209 13.14 14.65 -1.54
CA ASN A 209 13.84 15.90 -1.29
C ASN A 209 13.95 16.17 0.22
N LYS A 210 15.14 16.50 0.70
CA LYS A 210 15.39 16.84 2.11
C LYS A 210 14.70 18.15 2.53
N ASN A 211 14.46 19.04 1.57
CA ASN A 211 13.80 20.32 1.76
C ASN A 211 12.35 20.24 1.32
N PHE A 212 11.44 20.27 2.28
CA PHE A 212 9.99 20.29 2.05
C PHE A 212 9.28 21.03 3.17
N VAL A 213 8.02 21.42 2.97
CA VAL A 213 7.19 22.06 4.00
C VAL A 213 6.48 21.00 4.84
N THR A 214 6.71 20.99 6.15
CA THR A 214 6.14 19.97 7.05
C THR A 214 4.63 19.95 7.03
N ALA A 215 3.99 21.13 6.93
CA ALA A 215 2.54 21.24 6.93
C ALA A 215 1.89 20.67 5.65
N GLU A 216 2.53 20.83 4.49
CA GLU A 216 2.13 20.16 3.25
C GLU A 216 2.20 18.64 3.41
N GLY A 217 3.31 18.13 3.94
CA GLY A 217 3.48 16.70 4.18
C GLY A 217 2.48 16.12 5.19
N PHE A 218 2.20 16.86 6.26
CA PHE A 218 1.20 16.44 7.25
C PHE A 218 -0.20 16.39 6.62
N ARG A 219 -0.56 17.41 5.84
CA ARG A 219 -1.80 17.42 5.08
C ARG A 219 -1.89 16.25 4.10
N THR A 220 -0.82 15.97 3.34
CA THR A 220 -0.76 14.84 2.39
C THR A 220 -1.03 13.51 3.09
N VAL A 221 -0.45 13.27 4.26
CA VAL A 221 -0.71 12.04 5.01
C VAL A 221 -2.18 11.92 5.43
N LEU A 222 -2.81 13.01 5.88
CA LEU A 222 -4.23 12.99 6.21
C LEU A 222 -5.12 12.78 4.98
N GLU A 223 -4.77 13.34 3.82
CA GLU A 223 -5.49 13.11 2.56
C GLU A 223 -5.36 11.66 2.09
N LEU A 224 -4.18 11.03 2.23
CA LEU A 224 -3.99 9.60 1.94
C LEU A 224 -4.84 8.72 2.86
N LEU A 225 -4.98 9.07 4.14
CA LEU A 225 -5.84 8.33 5.08
C LEU A 225 -7.32 8.39 4.68
N ARG A 226 -7.78 9.45 3.99
CA ARG A 226 -9.13 9.49 3.41
C ARG A 226 -9.31 8.54 2.22
N GLN A 227 -8.22 8.15 1.60
CA GLN A 227 -8.18 7.22 0.46
C GLN A 227 -7.66 5.85 0.89
N HIS A 228 -7.83 5.46 2.16
CA HIS A 228 -7.27 4.22 2.69
C HIS A 228 -7.75 2.97 1.93
N GLN A 229 -8.92 3.04 1.29
CA GLN A 229 -9.48 1.96 0.47
C GLN A 229 -8.74 1.77 -0.86
N GLU A 230 -7.82 2.65 -1.21
CA GLU A 230 -7.01 2.58 -2.43
C GLU A 230 -5.52 2.34 -2.13
N ILE A 231 -5.11 2.43 -0.86
CA ILE A 231 -3.70 2.34 -0.45
C ILE A 231 -3.10 0.97 -0.80
N CYS A 232 -2.05 0.99 -1.61
CA CYS A 232 -1.24 -0.19 -1.94
C CYS A 232 0.24 0.18 -2.02
N ILE A 233 0.96 -0.05 -0.92
CA ILE A 233 2.33 0.42 -0.71
C ILE A 233 3.20 -0.77 -0.27
N TYR A 234 4.38 -0.86 -0.89
CA TYR A 234 5.43 -1.81 -0.57
C TYR A 234 6.78 -1.27 -1.04
N TRP A 235 7.85 -1.90 -0.58
CA TRP A 235 9.22 -1.59 -0.97
C TRP A 235 9.94 -2.88 -1.34
N GLU A 236 10.88 -2.80 -2.28
CA GLU A 236 11.79 -3.90 -2.62
C GLU A 236 13.20 -3.66 -2.06
N GLU A 237 13.28 -3.05 -0.87
CA GLU A 237 14.54 -2.66 -0.24
C GLU A 237 15.35 -3.87 0.27
N PHE A 238 14.67 -4.82 0.91
CA PHE A 238 15.30 -5.98 1.56
C PHE A 238 14.89 -7.31 0.94
N TYR A 239 13.79 -7.34 0.19
CA TYR A 239 13.35 -8.50 -0.59
C TYR A 239 12.91 -8.04 -1.98
N SER A 240 12.91 -8.95 -2.95
CA SER A 240 12.56 -8.62 -4.35
C SER A 240 11.41 -9.46 -4.86
N LEU A 241 10.53 -8.83 -5.66
CA LEU A 241 9.46 -9.50 -6.40
C LEU A 241 9.97 -10.39 -7.54
N GLN A 242 11.25 -10.29 -7.89
CA GLN A 242 11.90 -11.15 -8.89
C GLN A 242 12.24 -12.53 -8.34
N ASN A 243 12.40 -12.67 -7.02
CA ASN A 243 12.52 -13.99 -6.41
C ASN A 243 11.18 -14.71 -6.55
N ARG A 244 11.19 -15.95 -7.09
CA ARG A 244 9.95 -16.69 -7.37
C ARG A 244 9.06 -16.85 -6.14
N GLN A 245 9.57 -17.44 -5.05
CA GLN A 245 8.75 -17.75 -3.88
C GLN A 245 8.30 -16.49 -3.13
N ILE A 246 9.20 -15.53 -2.95
CA ILE A 246 8.87 -14.28 -2.24
C ILE A 246 7.96 -13.41 -3.09
N GLY A 247 8.27 -13.27 -4.38
CA GLY A 247 7.47 -12.53 -5.34
C GLY A 247 6.06 -13.09 -5.46
N ASP A 248 5.90 -14.40 -5.61
CA ASP A 248 4.57 -15.03 -5.67
C ASP A 248 3.76 -14.84 -4.38
N HIS A 249 4.43 -14.84 -3.22
CA HIS A 249 3.78 -14.53 -1.95
C HIS A 249 3.35 -13.06 -1.86
N VAL A 250 4.27 -12.14 -2.10
CA VAL A 250 4.01 -10.69 -2.00
C VAL A 250 2.97 -10.24 -3.03
N LYS A 251 3.02 -10.73 -4.27
CA LYS A 251 2.01 -10.43 -5.31
C LYS A 251 0.60 -10.86 -4.90
N ARG A 252 0.45 -11.96 -4.14
CA ARG A 252 -0.84 -12.34 -3.54
C ARG A 252 -1.28 -11.34 -2.47
N LEU A 253 -0.37 -10.90 -1.60
CA LEU A 253 -0.67 -9.87 -0.59
C LEU A 253 -1.10 -8.54 -1.24
N LEU A 254 -0.43 -8.11 -2.31
CA LEU A 254 -0.81 -6.89 -3.05
C LEU A 254 -2.23 -6.96 -3.64
N GLY A 255 -2.74 -8.16 -3.91
CA GLY A 255 -4.13 -8.40 -4.33
C GLY A 255 -5.16 -8.46 -3.19
N SER A 256 -4.76 -8.26 -1.94
CA SER A 256 -5.66 -8.35 -0.76
C SER A 256 -6.55 -7.12 -0.58
N CYS A 257 -7.53 -7.20 0.32
CA CYS A 257 -8.35 -6.06 0.71
C CYS A 257 -7.50 -4.89 1.22
N ARG A 258 -7.92 -3.68 0.88
CA ARG A 258 -7.21 -2.43 1.18
C ARG A 258 -7.51 -1.97 2.61
N PRO A 259 -6.59 -1.21 3.25
CA PRO A 259 -5.27 -0.79 2.76
C PRO A 259 -4.25 -1.93 2.78
N VAL A 260 -3.33 -1.91 1.82
CA VAL A 260 -2.14 -2.77 1.81
C VAL A 260 -0.91 -1.89 2.04
N ILE A 261 -0.30 -2.03 3.22
CA ILE A 261 1.01 -1.44 3.54
C ILE A 261 1.90 -2.58 4.00
N LEU A 262 2.83 -3.01 3.15
CA LEU A 262 3.77 -4.08 3.48
C LEU A 262 4.96 -3.54 4.25
N ASP A 263 5.42 -4.31 5.24
CA ASP A 263 6.65 -4.00 5.95
C ASP A 263 7.84 -4.16 4.98
N PRO A 264 8.69 -3.15 4.79
CA PRO A 264 9.89 -3.28 3.97
C PRO A 264 10.84 -4.38 4.44
N ALA A 265 10.79 -4.75 5.74
CA ALA A 265 11.66 -5.73 6.37
C ALA A 265 11.05 -7.12 6.54
N ASP A 266 9.73 -7.28 6.39
CA ASP A 266 9.03 -8.56 6.58
C ASP A 266 7.96 -8.74 5.48
N PRO A 267 8.18 -9.65 4.51
CA PRO A 267 7.25 -9.84 3.39
C PRO A 267 6.00 -10.65 3.76
N THR A 268 5.81 -11.09 5.01
CA THR A 268 4.75 -12.04 5.38
C THR A 268 3.38 -11.41 5.63
N GLY A 269 3.32 -10.10 5.85
CA GLY A 269 2.14 -9.49 6.44
C GLY A 269 1.85 -8.06 6.04
N ILE A 270 0.56 -7.73 6.07
CA ILE A 270 0.04 -6.40 5.79
C ILE A 270 -0.17 -5.67 7.12
N LEU A 271 0.49 -4.52 7.27
CA LEU A 271 0.43 -3.74 8.50
C LEU A 271 -0.95 -3.09 8.65
N GLY A 272 -1.64 -3.47 9.73
CA GLY A 272 -2.95 -2.93 10.05
C GLY A 272 -4.10 -3.51 9.23
N GLN A 273 -3.94 -4.67 8.59
CA GLN A 273 -5.04 -5.33 7.89
C GLN A 273 -6.20 -5.66 8.86
N GLY A 274 -7.43 -5.37 8.44
CA GLY A 274 -8.64 -5.61 9.25
C GLY A 274 -8.81 -4.66 10.45
N LYS A 275 -7.95 -3.65 10.60
CA LYS A 275 -8.03 -2.64 11.67
C LYS A 275 -8.98 -1.51 11.31
N ARG A 276 -9.34 -0.69 12.31
CA ARG A 276 -10.29 0.44 12.20
C ARG A 276 -9.70 1.65 11.48
N TRP A 277 -9.35 1.51 10.21
CA TRP A 277 -8.91 2.60 9.34
C TRP A 277 -10.00 3.63 9.08
N ASP A 278 -11.27 3.23 9.16
CA ASP A 278 -12.45 4.11 9.06
C ASP A 278 -12.45 5.22 10.13
N LEU A 279 -11.94 4.92 11.33
CA LEU A 279 -11.81 5.93 12.39
C LEU A 279 -10.69 6.93 12.07
N LEU A 280 -9.59 6.47 11.47
CA LEU A 280 -8.50 7.35 11.04
C LEU A 280 -8.97 8.24 9.87
N GLU A 281 -9.74 7.70 8.93
CA GLU A 281 -10.37 8.48 7.86
C GLU A 281 -11.26 9.58 8.42
N LYS A 282 -12.19 9.25 9.33
CA LYS A 282 -13.10 10.23 9.94
C LYS A 282 -12.34 11.33 10.67
N ALA A 283 -11.35 10.94 11.48
CA ALA A 283 -10.49 11.89 12.18
C ALA A 283 -9.69 12.76 11.20
N ALA A 284 -9.15 12.18 10.13
CA ALA A 284 -8.41 12.92 9.10
C ALA A 284 -9.31 13.93 8.38
N ALA A 285 -10.53 13.52 7.99
CA ALA A 285 -11.50 14.39 7.33
C ALA A 285 -11.91 15.58 8.22
N SER A 286 -12.19 15.34 9.50
CA SER A 286 -12.50 16.39 10.48
C SER A 286 -11.33 17.37 10.65
N HIS A 287 -10.13 16.84 10.91
CA HIS A 287 -8.96 17.65 11.19
C HIS A 287 -8.45 18.44 9.97
N LEU A 288 -8.63 17.93 8.75
CA LEU A 288 -8.33 18.67 7.52
C LEU A 288 -9.16 19.97 7.41
N ALA A 289 -10.39 19.98 7.92
CA ALA A 289 -11.26 21.16 7.92
C ALA A 289 -11.00 22.11 9.11
N GLN A 290 -10.62 21.55 10.26
CA GLN A 290 -10.54 22.28 11.52
C GLN A 290 -9.15 22.83 11.84
N LEU A 291 -8.08 22.10 11.50
CA LEU A 291 -6.72 22.48 11.91
C LEU A 291 -6.20 23.70 11.12
N PRO A 292 -5.93 24.84 11.79
CA PRO A 292 -5.50 26.06 11.10
C PRO A 292 -4.16 25.89 10.36
N CYS A 293 -3.29 25.03 10.89
CA CYS A 293 -1.95 24.79 10.35
C CYS A 293 -1.93 24.10 8.98
N ILE A 294 -3.06 23.56 8.49
CA ILE A 294 -3.14 22.86 7.19
C ILE A 294 -4.36 23.22 6.34
N LYS A 295 -5.26 24.08 6.84
CA LYS A 295 -6.54 24.40 6.18
C LYS A 295 -6.39 24.92 4.74
N ASN A 296 -5.44 25.82 4.51
CA ASN A 296 -5.22 26.50 3.22
C ASN A 296 -3.93 26.05 2.52
N ILE A 297 -3.41 24.87 2.87
CA ILE A 297 -2.16 24.35 2.33
C ILE A 297 -2.47 23.36 1.23
N ARG A 298 -1.69 23.38 0.15
CA ARG A 298 -1.78 22.38 -0.92
C ARG A 298 -0.99 21.14 -0.51
N ALA A 299 -1.63 19.98 -0.55
CA ALA A 299 -0.93 18.71 -0.36
C ALA A 299 0.00 18.41 -1.56
N TRP A 300 1.04 17.62 -1.31
CA TRP A 300 1.82 17.00 -2.38
C TRP A 300 0.95 16.10 -3.27
N VAL A 301 1.31 16.01 -4.55
CA VAL A 301 0.64 15.12 -5.51
C VAL A 301 1.14 13.70 -5.27
N VAL A 302 0.36 12.93 -4.50
CA VAL A 302 0.69 11.55 -4.14
C VAL A 302 -0.54 10.67 -4.33
N GLU A 303 -0.40 9.65 -5.17
CA GLU A 303 -1.42 8.61 -5.34
C GLU A 303 -1.35 7.60 -4.18
N PRO A 304 -2.48 7.01 -3.77
CA PRO A 304 -2.52 6.05 -2.66
C PRO A 304 -1.83 4.72 -2.98
N ALA A 305 -1.69 4.38 -4.27
CA ALA A 305 -0.95 3.21 -4.73
C ALA A 305 0.36 3.60 -5.39
N ARG A 306 1.42 2.82 -5.12
CA ARG A 306 2.74 3.02 -5.72
C ARG A 306 2.64 2.97 -7.27
N PRO A 307 3.20 3.94 -8.01
CA PRO A 307 3.31 3.86 -9.46
C PRO A 307 4.10 2.63 -9.91
N VAL A 308 3.68 2.04 -11.02
CA VAL A 308 4.25 0.80 -11.55
C VAL A 308 4.80 1.03 -12.95
N GLU A 309 5.89 0.34 -13.28
CA GLU A 309 6.39 0.30 -14.64
C GLU A 309 5.62 -0.75 -15.45
N ILE A 310 4.89 -0.29 -16.46
CA ILE A 310 4.22 -1.17 -17.42
C ILE A 310 5.02 -1.19 -18.71
N VAL A 311 5.43 -2.39 -19.11
CA VAL A 311 6.10 -2.62 -20.38
C VAL A 311 5.12 -3.28 -21.34
N VAL A 312 4.67 -2.54 -22.35
CA VAL A 312 3.87 -3.10 -23.44
C VAL A 312 4.83 -3.66 -24.49
N LYS A 313 4.66 -4.94 -24.85
CA LYS A 313 5.48 -5.65 -25.83
C LYS A 313 4.64 -6.08 -27.02
N GLN A 314 5.08 -5.73 -28.23
CA GLN A 314 4.52 -6.27 -29.47
C GLN A 314 5.07 -7.67 -29.78
N LEU A 315 4.35 -8.44 -30.61
CA LEU A 315 4.83 -9.74 -31.09
C LEU A 315 6.11 -9.62 -31.94
N THR A 316 6.33 -8.48 -32.58
CA THR A 316 7.55 -8.13 -33.32
C THR A 316 8.78 -7.94 -32.43
N GLY A 317 8.59 -7.84 -31.10
CA GLY A 317 9.66 -7.63 -30.12
C GLY A 317 9.81 -6.18 -29.64
N THR A 318 9.17 -5.21 -30.30
CA THR A 318 9.18 -3.79 -29.91
C THR A 318 8.54 -3.58 -28.53
N ARG A 319 9.12 -2.67 -27.73
CA ARG A 319 8.70 -2.42 -26.33
C ARG A 319 8.44 -0.94 -26.09
N LEU A 320 7.40 -0.65 -25.32
CA LEU A 320 7.09 0.66 -24.75
C LEU A 320 7.05 0.51 -23.24
N SER A 321 7.93 1.21 -22.52
CA SER A 321 7.89 1.26 -21.05
C SER A 321 7.31 2.59 -20.58
N LYS A 322 6.43 2.55 -19.59
CA LYS A 322 5.87 3.74 -18.95
C LYS A 322 5.59 3.50 -17.48
N THR A 323 6.00 4.45 -16.63
CA THR A 323 5.60 4.48 -15.22
C THR A 323 4.22 5.12 -15.10
N ILE A 324 3.23 4.37 -14.63
CA ILE A 324 1.83 4.79 -14.54
C ILE A 324 1.21 4.39 -13.21
N SER A 325 0.14 5.09 -12.81
CA SER A 325 -0.58 4.79 -11.57
C SER A 325 -1.41 3.51 -11.74
N PRO A 326 -1.51 2.64 -10.72
CA PRO A 326 -2.48 1.55 -10.72
C PRO A 326 -3.94 2.01 -10.92
N SER A 327 -4.28 3.26 -10.60
CA SER A 327 -5.61 3.83 -10.86
C SER A 327 -5.86 4.16 -12.35
N THR A 328 -4.83 4.15 -13.20
CA THR A 328 -4.96 4.36 -14.64
C THR A 328 -5.83 3.28 -15.29
N THR A 329 -6.78 3.71 -16.12
CA THR A 329 -7.64 2.79 -16.87
C THR A 329 -6.87 2.12 -18.00
N ILE A 330 -7.27 0.90 -18.37
CA ILE A 330 -6.72 0.22 -19.54
C ILE A 330 -6.95 1.05 -20.80
N TRP A 331 -8.06 1.80 -20.86
CA TRP A 331 -8.31 2.80 -21.88
C TRP A 331 -7.19 3.85 -21.98
N GLN A 332 -6.88 4.53 -20.89
CA GLN A 332 -5.83 5.56 -20.87
C GLN A 332 -4.48 4.98 -21.32
N LEU A 333 -4.16 3.76 -20.90
CA LEU A 333 -2.96 3.05 -21.37
C LEU A 333 -2.98 2.82 -22.89
N LYS A 334 -4.13 2.43 -23.47
CA LYS A 334 -4.28 2.25 -24.92
C LYS A 334 -4.14 3.56 -25.70
N GLU A 335 -4.63 4.68 -25.17
CA GLU A 335 -4.40 5.99 -25.79
C GLU A 335 -2.91 6.34 -25.82
N GLU A 336 -2.15 6.00 -24.78
CA GLU A 336 -0.69 6.19 -24.78
C GLU A 336 0.02 5.30 -25.81
N VAL A 337 -0.42 4.06 -25.94
CA VAL A 337 0.08 3.14 -26.98
C VAL A 337 -0.25 3.65 -28.39
N GLU A 338 -1.46 4.17 -28.61
CA GLU A 338 -1.91 4.74 -29.89
C GLU A 338 -1.06 5.96 -30.28
N LYS A 339 -0.78 6.86 -29.33
CA LYS A 339 0.08 8.03 -29.57
C LYS A 339 1.49 7.65 -30.04
N VAL A 340 2.05 6.55 -29.54
CA VAL A 340 3.43 6.15 -29.83
C VAL A 340 3.53 5.27 -31.09
N TRP A 341 2.59 4.35 -31.29
CA TRP A 341 2.65 3.36 -32.36
C TRP A 341 1.63 3.57 -33.48
N GLY A 342 0.71 4.53 -33.35
CA GLY A 342 -0.33 4.80 -34.35
C GLY A 342 -1.37 3.68 -34.48
N ILE A 343 -1.38 2.71 -33.56
CA ILE A 343 -2.34 1.60 -33.58
C ILE A 343 -3.61 2.08 -32.87
N PRO A 344 -4.76 2.19 -33.56
CA PRO A 344 -5.99 2.66 -32.94
C PRO A 344 -6.42 1.79 -31.77
N TRP A 345 -6.91 2.39 -30.68
CA TRP A 345 -7.30 1.69 -29.44
C TRP A 345 -8.23 0.47 -29.66
N TYR A 346 -9.08 0.51 -30.68
CA TYR A 346 -10.04 -0.56 -31.00
C TYR A 346 -9.39 -1.78 -31.66
N GLN A 347 -8.22 -1.60 -32.27
CA GLN A 347 -7.35 -2.67 -32.77
C GLN A 347 -6.40 -3.19 -31.70
N GLN A 348 -6.32 -2.55 -30.53
CA GLN A 348 -5.44 -2.98 -29.46
C GLN A 348 -6.13 -4.00 -28.53
N ARG A 349 -5.45 -5.11 -28.25
CA ARG A 349 -5.77 -6.04 -27.15
C ARG A 349 -4.54 -6.21 -26.27
N LEU A 350 -4.66 -5.77 -25.02
CA LEU A 350 -3.61 -5.93 -24.02
C LEU A 350 -3.92 -7.16 -23.19
N ALA A 351 -2.95 -8.07 -23.06
CA ALA A 351 -3.07 -9.29 -22.26
C ALA A 351 -1.94 -9.37 -21.24
N MET A 352 -2.27 -9.84 -20.05
CA MET A 352 -1.25 -10.22 -19.07
C MET A 352 -0.61 -11.55 -19.45
N GLN A 353 0.70 -11.63 -19.27
CA GLN A 353 1.45 -12.87 -19.42
C GLN A 353 1.94 -13.29 -18.02
N GLU A 354 1.08 -13.94 -17.24
CA GLU A 354 1.43 -14.42 -15.90
C GLU A 354 1.19 -15.93 -15.74
N PRO A 355 2.15 -16.69 -15.17
CA PRO A 355 1.98 -18.12 -14.94
C PRO A 355 0.85 -18.49 -13.97
N LEU A 356 0.47 -17.59 -13.06
CA LEU A 356 -0.42 -17.90 -11.92
C LEU A 356 -1.87 -17.42 -12.07
N ARG A 357 -2.13 -16.35 -12.84
CA ARG A 357 -3.48 -15.77 -13.00
C ARG A 357 -4.16 -16.12 -14.33
N GLY A 358 -3.48 -16.89 -15.19
CA GLY A 358 -3.96 -17.20 -16.54
C GLY A 358 -3.84 -16.00 -17.49
N ASN A 359 -3.98 -16.27 -18.79
CA ASN A 359 -3.96 -15.22 -19.81
C ASN A 359 -5.31 -14.49 -19.83
N GLY A 360 -5.40 -13.37 -19.11
CA GLY A 360 -6.57 -12.50 -19.11
C GLY A 360 -6.39 -11.32 -20.05
N VAL A 361 -7.32 -11.16 -21.00
CA VAL A 361 -7.41 -9.91 -21.79
C VAL A 361 -7.92 -8.80 -20.87
N LEU A 362 -7.19 -7.69 -20.83
CA LEU A 362 -7.51 -6.53 -20.01
C LEU A 362 -8.71 -5.78 -20.59
N GLN A 363 -9.68 -5.47 -19.72
CA GLN A 363 -10.94 -4.85 -20.12
C GLN A 363 -10.79 -3.33 -20.13
N ASN A 364 -11.31 -2.66 -21.16
CA ASN A 364 -11.09 -1.22 -21.37
C ASN A 364 -11.53 -0.34 -20.19
N HIS A 365 -12.63 -0.70 -19.53
CA HIS A 365 -13.21 0.05 -18.42
C HIS A 365 -12.55 -0.24 -17.07
N GLY A 366 -11.75 -1.31 -16.98
CA GLY A 366 -11.00 -1.64 -15.78
C GLY A 366 -9.81 -0.71 -15.59
N THR A 367 -9.39 -0.53 -14.34
CA THR A 367 -8.08 0.03 -14.00
C THR A 367 -7.04 -1.08 -13.93
N LEU A 368 -5.75 -0.73 -14.01
CA LEU A 368 -4.66 -1.68 -13.75
C LEU A 368 -4.85 -2.34 -12.37
N ALA A 369 -5.24 -1.55 -11.37
CA ALA A 369 -5.59 -2.01 -10.03
C ALA A 369 -6.73 -3.04 -10.01
N SER A 370 -7.81 -2.81 -10.77
CA SER A 370 -8.92 -3.78 -10.85
C SER A 370 -8.51 -5.11 -11.48
N HIS A 371 -7.45 -5.10 -12.30
CA HIS A 371 -6.83 -6.30 -12.87
C HIS A 371 -5.73 -6.89 -11.99
N GLY A 372 -5.52 -6.37 -10.77
CA GLY A 372 -4.52 -6.86 -9.84
C GLY A 372 -3.09 -6.38 -10.12
N ILE A 373 -2.92 -5.41 -11.00
CA ILE A 373 -1.60 -4.90 -11.41
C ILE A 373 -1.17 -3.80 -10.43
N PHE A 374 -0.36 -4.18 -9.45
CA PHE A 374 0.22 -3.29 -8.43
C PHE A 374 1.75 -3.35 -8.39
N TYR A 375 2.36 -3.98 -9.38
CA TYR A 375 3.80 -4.12 -9.53
C TYR A 375 4.20 -4.03 -10.99
N ASN A 376 5.50 -3.91 -11.24
CA ASN A 376 6.04 -3.81 -12.59
C ASN A 376 5.67 -5.04 -13.39
N THR A 377 5.03 -4.84 -14.54
CA THR A 377 4.40 -5.91 -15.33
C THR A 377 4.65 -5.71 -16.81
N THR A 378 4.88 -6.81 -17.52
CA THR A 378 4.92 -6.80 -18.98
C THR A 378 3.58 -7.26 -19.54
N LEU A 379 3.00 -6.46 -20.42
CA LEU A 379 1.77 -6.74 -21.15
C LEU A 379 2.11 -7.07 -22.60
N THR A 380 1.41 -8.05 -23.17
CA THR A 380 1.51 -8.32 -24.61
C THR A 380 0.43 -7.53 -25.35
N LEU A 381 0.83 -6.80 -26.39
CA LEU A 381 -0.09 -6.17 -27.33
C LEU A 381 -0.35 -7.13 -28.50
N LEU A 382 -1.62 -7.49 -28.66
CA LEU A 382 -2.14 -8.18 -29.83
C LEU A 382 -2.91 -7.17 -30.67
N GLN A 383 -2.56 -7.04 -31.94
CA GLN A 383 -3.32 -6.25 -32.90
C GLN A 383 -4.45 -7.12 -33.46
N THR A 384 -5.68 -6.66 -33.33
CA THR A 384 -6.87 -7.39 -33.78
C THR A 384 -7.72 -6.53 -34.69
N ASP A 385 -8.61 -7.17 -35.44
CA ASP A 385 -9.64 -6.44 -36.17
C ASP A 385 -10.55 -5.66 -35.21
N PRO A 386 -11.14 -4.54 -35.67
CA PRO A 386 -12.13 -3.81 -34.91
C PRO A 386 -13.27 -4.74 -34.51
N GLN A 387 -13.55 -4.82 -33.20
CA GLN A 387 -14.66 -5.64 -32.73
C GLN A 387 -15.88 -4.80 -32.44
N GLU A 388 -17.03 -5.45 -32.51
CA GLU A 388 -18.29 -4.85 -32.09
C GLU A 388 -18.23 -4.47 -30.61
N MET A 389 -18.80 -3.31 -30.31
CA MET A 389 -19.00 -2.79 -28.98
C MET A 389 -20.47 -2.43 -28.80
N GLU A 390 -20.95 -2.53 -27.56
CA GLU A 390 -22.28 -2.04 -27.23
C GLU A 390 -22.20 -0.55 -26.90
N VAL A 391 -23.14 0.25 -27.40
CA VAL A 391 -23.33 1.65 -27.04
C VAL A 391 -24.78 1.85 -26.64
N PHE A 392 -25.03 2.80 -25.75
CA PHE A 392 -26.37 3.15 -25.31
C PHE A 392 -26.80 4.43 -26.02
N VAL A 393 -27.98 4.40 -26.64
CA VAL A 393 -28.60 5.60 -27.19
C VAL A 393 -29.79 5.95 -26.31
N GLN A 394 -29.78 7.16 -25.77
CA GLN A 394 -30.79 7.63 -24.83
C GLN A 394 -31.65 8.72 -25.48
N ASP A 395 -32.96 8.45 -25.56
CA ASP A 395 -34.02 9.41 -25.88
C ASP A 395 -34.97 9.55 -24.67
N ASN A 396 -36.21 9.07 -24.77
CA ASN A 396 -37.15 8.82 -23.67
C ASN A 396 -36.86 7.48 -22.97
N LYS A 397 -36.18 6.55 -23.64
CA LYS A 397 -35.72 5.25 -23.13
C LYS A 397 -34.25 5.03 -23.52
N THR A 398 -33.59 4.13 -22.80
CA THR A 398 -32.21 3.71 -23.15
C THR A 398 -32.27 2.44 -24.00
N THR A 399 -31.74 2.50 -25.22
CA THR A 399 -31.67 1.36 -26.14
C THR A 399 -30.20 1.00 -26.42
N THR A 400 -29.86 -0.29 -26.39
CA THR A 400 -28.51 -0.79 -26.62
C THR A 400 -28.29 -1.14 -28.09
N TYR A 401 -27.21 -0.65 -28.69
CA TYR A 401 -26.81 -0.94 -30.07
C TYR A 401 -25.44 -1.60 -30.12
N ARG A 402 -25.30 -2.65 -30.92
CA ARG A 402 -23.99 -3.26 -31.23
C ARG A 402 -23.42 -2.63 -32.49
N VAL A 403 -22.28 -1.96 -32.36
CA VAL A 403 -21.67 -1.13 -33.39
C VAL A 403 -20.18 -1.37 -33.45
N GLN A 404 -19.56 -1.17 -34.60
CA GLN A 404 -18.10 -1.10 -34.69
C GLN A 404 -17.62 0.35 -34.45
N PRO A 405 -16.44 0.57 -33.86
CA PRO A 405 -15.86 1.91 -33.71
C PRO A 405 -15.66 2.64 -35.04
N THR A 406 -15.48 1.89 -36.13
CA THR A 406 -15.32 2.38 -37.51
C THR A 406 -16.64 2.83 -38.17
N LEU A 407 -17.78 2.55 -37.53
CA LEU A 407 -19.11 2.91 -38.03
C LEU A 407 -19.28 4.44 -38.07
N THR A 408 -19.88 4.97 -39.13
CA THR A 408 -20.16 6.41 -39.24
C THR A 408 -21.38 6.81 -38.43
N VAL A 409 -21.47 8.09 -38.06
CA VAL A 409 -22.67 8.64 -37.40
C VAL A 409 -23.90 8.45 -38.27
N ARG A 410 -23.78 8.58 -39.60
CA ARG A 410 -24.89 8.30 -40.53
C ARG A 410 -25.40 6.87 -40.40
N GLN A 411 -24.49 5.90 -40.40
CA GLN A 411 -24.84 4.49 -40.25
C GLN A 411 -25.49 4.21 -38.90
N LEU A 412 -25.04 4.84 -37.81
CA LEU A 412 -25.69 4.70 -36.50
C LEU A 412 -27.12 5.25 -36.53
N LYS A 413 -27.35 6.39 -37.18
CA LYS A 413 -28.71 6.94 -37.33
C LYS A 413 -29.63 6.02 -38.12
N GLU A 414 -29.10 5.39 -39.18
CA GLU A 414 -29.84 4.39 -39.95
C GLU A 414 -30.19 3.16 -39.10
N MET A 415 -29.27 2.69 -38.24
CA MET A 415 -29.54 1.60 -37.30
C MET A 415 -30.65 1.96 -36.31
N ILE A 416 -30.62 3.18 -35.76
CA ILE A 416 -31.67 3.69 -34.86
C ILE A 416 -33.03 3.71 -35.56
N HIS A 417 -33.07 4.20 -36.80
CA HIS A 417 -34.31 4.24 -37.58
C HIS A 417 -34.87 2.83 -37.83
N ARG A 418 -34.01 1.87 -38.17
CA ARG A 418 -34.40 0.46 -38.38
C ARG A 418 -34.99 -0.20 -37.13
N GLN A 419 -34.62 0.25 -35.93
CA GLN A 419 -35.19 -0.23 -34.66
C GLN A 419 -36.38 0.61 -34.17
N HIS A 420 -37.19 1.13 -35.09
CA HIS A 420 -38.37 1.97 -34.82
C HIS A 420 -38.06 3.36 -34.22
N GLY A 421 -36.85 3.89 -34.46
CA GLY A 421 -36.50 5.27 -34.12
C GLY A 421 -36.89 6.31 -35.20
N PRO A 422 -36.71 7.62 -34.92
CA PRO A 422 -36.97 8.71 -35.88
C PRO A 422 -36.20 8.55 -37.19
N ALA A 423 -36.63 9.19 -38.28
CA ALA A 423 -35.88 9.16 -39.54
C ALA A 423 -34.47 9.75 -39.36
N PRO A 424 -33.41 9.26 -40.05
CA PRO A 424 -32.02 9.70 -39.82
C PRO A 424 -31.82 11.22 -39.86
N ASP A 425 -32.49 11.92 -40.76
CA ASP A 425 -32.36 13.38 -40.91
C ASP A 425 -33.04 14.17 -39.77
N GLN A 426 -33.95 13.51 -39.05
CA GLN A 426 -34.61 14.03 -37.85
C GLN A 426 -33.83 13.71 -36.57
N GLN A 427 -32.74 12.93 -36.65
CA GLN A 427 -31.94 12.56 -35.50
C GLN A 427 -30.76 13.54 -35.30
N ARG A 428 -30.62 14.04 -34.08
CA ARG A 428 -29.43 14.75 -33.60
C ARG A 428 -28.77 13.92 -32.51
N LEU A 429 -27.59 13.38 -32.79
CA LEU A 429 -26.81 12.59 -31.84
C LEU A 429 -25.78 13.49 -31.15
N ILE A 430 -25.74 13.46 -29.82
CA ILE A 430 -24.85 14.29 -29.00
C ILE A 430 -24.05 13.36 -28.08
N TYR A 431 -22.73 13.51 -28.08
CA TYR A 431 -21.82 12.78 -27.20
C TYR A 431 -20.78 13.73 -26.60
N ASN A 432 -20.54 13.66 -25.29
CA ASN A 432 -19.66 14.59 -24.55
C ASN A 432 -19.90 16.07 -24.92
N CYS A 433 -21.18 16.49 -24.91
CA CYS A 433 -21.62 17.83 -25.28
C CYS A 433 -21.29 18.26 -26.74
N THR A 434 -20.89 17.32 -27.60
CA THR A 434 -20.53 17.57 -28.99
C THR A 434 -21.57 16.98 -29.93
N ASP A 435 -22.02 17.79 -30.89
CA ASP A 435 -22.88 17.32 -31.98
C ASP A 435 -22.11 16.39 -32.93
N MET A 436 -22.65 15.19 -33.09
CA MET A 436 -22.08 14.18 -33.95
C MET A 436 -22.55 14.39 -35.40
N GLN A 437 -21.61 14.60 -36.32
CA GLN A 437 -21.85 14.83 -37.74
C GLN A 437 -21.75 13.53 -38.52
N ASP A 438 -22.65 13.36 -39.49
CA ASP A 438 -22.87 12.15 -40.29
C ASP A 438 -21.60 11.55 -40.92
N LYS A 439 -20.65 12.40 -41.33
CA LYS A 439 -19.43 12.00 -42.04
C LYS A 439 -18.34 11.38 -41.17
N TYR A 440 -18.38 11.57 -39.85
CA TYR A 440 -17.34 11.09 -38.95
C TYR A 440 -17.71 9.73 -38.34
N THR A 441 -16.70 8.98 -37.91
CA THR A 441 -16.87 7.68 -37.26
C THR A 441 -17.12 7.82 -35.76
N LEU A 442 -17.64 6.77 -35.13
CA LEU A 442 -17.75 6.70 -33.67
C LEU A 442 -16.38 6.82 -32.99
N ALA A 443 -15.34 6.24 -33.60
CA ALA A 443 -13.96 6.35 -33.14
C ALA A 443 -13.42 7.80 -33.21
N TYR A 444 -13.81 8.59 -34.22
CA TYR A 444 -13.43 10.01 -34.30
C TYR A 444 -13.92 10.80 -33.09
N TYR A 445 -15.14 10.52 -32.63
CA TYR A 445 -15.73 11.10 -31.43
C TYR A 445 -15.27 10.43 -30.12
N LYS A 446 -14.35 9.45 -30.21
CA LYS A 446 -13.90 8.63 -29.08
C LYS A 446 -15.06 7.98 -28.33
N VAL A 447 -16.09 7.51 -29.03
CA VAL A 447 -17.16 6.74 -28.40
C VAL A 447 -16.62 5.40 -27.91
N HIS A 448 -16.80 5.11 -26.63
CA HIS A 448 -16.32 3.88 -25.99
C HIS A 448 -17.42 2.81 -25.88
N PRO A 449 -17.05 1.53 -25.68
CA PRO A 449 -18.00 0.52 -25.24
C PRO A 449 -18.75 0.99 -24.00
N ARG A 450 -20.06 0.79 -23.98
CA ARG A 450 -21.01 1.19 -22.94
C ARG A 450 -21.14 2.69 -22.74
N SER A 451 -20.71 3.50 -23.71
CA SER A 451 -20.97 4.95 -23.72
C SER A 451 -22.43 5.26 -23.98
N THR A 452 -22.92 6.34 -23.38
CA THR A 452 -24.27 6.86 -23.64
C THR A 452 -24.20 8.03 -24.62
N ILE A 453 -24.91 7.91 -25.74
CA ILE A 453 -25.10 8.93 -26.76
C ILE A 453 -26.53 9.46 -26.61
N GLN A 454 -26.70 10.77 -26.50
CA GLN A 454 -28.01 11.39 -26.41
C GLN A 454 -28.61 11.54 -27.82
N LEU A 455 -29.87 11.12 -27.98
CA LEU A 455 -30.65 11.31 -29.20
C LEU A 455 -31.71 12.39 -28.96
N VAL A 456 -31.64 13.45 -29.75
CA VAL A 456 -32.61 14.55 -29.74
C VAL A 456 -33.27 14.65 -31.10
N GLY A 457 -34.59 14.85 -31.12
CA GLY A 457 -35.32 15.11 -32.37
C GLY A 457 -35.00 16.51 -32.92
N ARG A 458 -34.78 16.63 -34.22
CA ARG A 458 -34.84 17.93 -34.91
C ARG A 458 -36.31 18.28 -35.18
N LEU A 459 -36.76 19.43 -34.68
CA LEU A 459 -38.07 19.97 -35.04
C LEU A 459 -38.07 20.33 -36.53
N ARG A 460 -39.17 20.01 -37.23
CA ARG A 460 -39.38 20.41 -38.63
C ARG A 460 -39.32 21.94 -38.71
N GLY A 461 -38.26 22.48 -39.32
CA GLY A 461 -38.36 23.78 -39.97
C GLY A 461 -39.31 23.60 -41.15
N GLY A 462 -40.41 24.35 -41.16
CA GLY A 462 -41.40 24.28 -42.22
C GLY A 462 -40.73 24.45 -43.59
N ALA A 463 -40.98 23.50 -44.49
CA ALA A 463 -40.82 23.75 -45.90
C ALA A 463 -41.77 24.90 -46.25
N GLY A 464 -41.21 26.11 -46.40
CA GLY A 464 -41.85 27.17 -47.17
C GLY A 464 -41.91 26.74 -48.64
N PRO A 465 -42.92 27.24 -49.38
CA PRO A 465 -43.44 26.64 -50.60
C PRO A 465 -42.45 26.53 -51.77
#